data_AF-A0A968F2U5-F1
#
_entry.id   AF-A0A968F2U5-F1
#
_cell.length_a   1.000
_cell.length_b   1.000
_cell.length_c   1.000
_cell.angle_alpha   90.00
_cell.angle_beta   90.00
_cell.angle_gamma   90.00
#
_symmetry.space_group_name_H-M   'P 1'
#
loop_
_entity.id
_entity.type
_entity.pdbx_description
1 polymer ?
#
loop_
_entity_poly.entity_id
_entity_poly.type
_entity_poly.pdbx_seq_one_letter_code
_entity_poly.pdbx_strand_id
1 'polypeptide(L)'
;MSVEAVKMYNRHDLYAVLDTSYMYQYYNDGSGNFSYEASYQLLSGGRHLAYYPVKLYENLIFAIADYDNDKVGFYWLQCMDSCIISSVEEFDVGNAPRRLAYADFNNDGKLDIVVANSGSDSISILWGEDYGTNRTDYLMGEAWDLAAGDFNQDGFADIAAANIIGIGLLLNNGDETFDWDTVFYFKGLGSSISTADFDNDGLLDLAVGYQDSGYVTIFQNPGDGNFSNPTHIKTNCASYALSAADFNNDGAIDLAASGHYYTWNDRNFSMIFNTLLDSDSDSIPDSEDNCPYTFNPFQEDSDYDGIGDSCDVDEPVYDVDIVPASDLYYMKTADMDIDNYQDLIYSGTTQDGLFIAYG
;
A
#
# COMPACT_ATOMS: atom_id res chain seq x y z
N MET A 1 10.10 -16.23 0.98
CA MET A 1 10.42 -15.27 2.05
C MET A 1 9.19 -14.43 2.22
N SER A 2 8.62 -14.44 3.43
CA SER A 2 7.43 -13.69 3.81
C SER A 2 7.82 -12.81 4.99
N VAL A 3 7.34 -11.58 5.01
CA VAL A 3 7.64 -10.63 6.08
C VAL A 3 6.33 -9.93 6.44
N GLU A 4 6.08 -9.80 7.73
CA GLU A 4 4.90 -9.18 8.28
C GLU A 4 5.31 -8.16 9.34
N ALA A 5 4.88 -6.91 9.19
CA ALA A 5 5.11 -5.87 10.18
C ALA A 5 3.96 -5.87 11.17
N VAL A 6 4.26 -5.90 12.47
CA VAL A 6 3.26 -5.99 13.54
C VAL A 6 3.53 -4.91 14.58
N LYS A 7 2.52 -4.09 14.88
CA LYS A 7 2.60 -3.12 15.98
C LYS A 7 2.00 -3.72 17.25
N MET A 8 2.81 -3.88 18.30
CA MET A 8 2.43 -4.51 19.56
C MET A 8 2.69 -3.59 20.75
N TYR A 9 1.69 -3.30 21.59
CA TYR A 9 1.89 -2.59 22.87
C TYR A 9 2.80 -1.33 22.79
N ASN A 10 2.67 -0.53 21.73
CA ASN A 10 3.53 0.64 21.40
C ASN A 10 4.98 0.31 20.97
N ARG A 11 5.30 -0.94 20.69
CA ARG A 11 6.48 -1.38 19.95
C ARG A 11 6.13 -1.66 18.49
N HIS A 12 7.08 -1.39 17.62
CA HIS A 12 7.01 -1.77 16.22
C HIS A 12 7.92 -2.98 16.03
N ASP A 13 7.36 -4.13 15.71
CA ASP A 13 8.11 -5.36 15.49
C ASP A 13 7.93 -5.81 14.04
N LEU A 14 8.95 -6.44 13.49
CA LEU A 14 8.95 -7.05 12.15
C LEU A 14 9.21 -8.53 12.33
N TYR A 15 8.26 -9.35 11.89
CA TYR A 15 8.39 -10.79 11.89
C TYR A 15 8.62 -11.27 10.47
N ALA A 16 9.64 -12.09 10.26
CA ALA A 16 10.06 -12.54 8.95
C ALA A 16 10.23 -14.05 8.95
N VAL A 17 9.55 -14.72 8.02
CA VAL A 17 9.87 -16.10 7.64
C VAL A 17 10.85 -16.02 6.48
N LEU A 18 12.13 -16.09 6.84
CA LEU A 18 13.26 -15.96 5.91
C LEU A 18 13.65 -17.29 5.27
N ASP A 19 13.38 -18.40 5.97
CA ASP A 19 13.61 -19.77 5.52
C ASP A 19 12.41 -20.67 5.88
N THR A 20 12.38 -21.90 5.35
CA THR A 20 11.25 -22.83 5.55
C THR A 20 11.20 -23.46 6.95
N SER A 21 12.14 -23.11 7.84
CA SER A 21 12.35 -23.77 9.13
C SER A 21 12.38 -22.82 10.32
N TYR A 22 12.44 -21.51 10.09
CA TYR A 22 12.53 -20.51 11.14
C TYR A 22 11.73 -19.24 10.79
N MET A 23 11.05 -18.74 11.81
CA MET A 23 10.55 -17.37 11.88
C MET A 23 11.52 -16.53 12.71
N TYR A 24 11.82 -15.33 12.26
CA TYR A 24 12.75 -14.39 12.89
C TYR A 24 12.00 -13.14 13.30
N GLN A 25 12.31 -12.61 14.48
CA GLN A 25 11.75 -11.37 15.00
C GLN A 25 12.83 -10.29 15.03
N TYR A 26 12.47 -9.11 14.56
CA TYR A 26 13.28 -7.91 14.59
C TYR A 26 12.49 -6.77 15.22
N TYR A 27 13.07 -6.10 16.21
CA TYR A 27 12.49 -4.89 16.80
C TYR A 27 12.86 -3.66 15.95
N ASN A 28 11.88 -2.82 15.65
CA ASN A 28 12.07 -1.51 15.03
C ASN A 28 12.05 -0.43 16.12
N ASP A 29 13.11 0.37 16.19
CA ASP A 29 13.23 1.45 17.16
C ASP A 29 12.37 2.70 16.84
N GLY A 30 11.60 2.65 15.75
CA GLY A 30 10.77 3.75 15.27
C GLY A 30 11.49 4.73 14.36
N SER A 31 12.80 4.56 14.15
CA SER A 31 13.62 5.34 13.20
C SER A 31 13.94 4.57 11.92
N GLY A 32 13.33 3.39 11.74
CA GLY A 32 13.59 2.49 10.61
C GLY A 32 14.81 1.59 10.82
N ASN A 33 15.40 1.57 12.01
CA ASN A 33 16.47 0.63 12.35
C ASN A 33 15.88 -0.63 12.98
N PHE A 34 16.32 -1.79 12.47
CA PHE A 34 15.88 -3.09 12.93
C PHE A 34 16.99 -3.83 13.68
N SER A 35 16.68 -4.35 14.86
CA SER A 35 17.58 -5.19 15.65
C SER A 35 16.99 -6.58 15.84
N TYR A 36 17.76 -7.62 15.58
CA TYR A 36 17.36 -9.01 15.84
C TYR A 36 17.00 -9.22 17.33
N GLU A 37 15.82 -9.78 17.59
CA GLU A 37 15.37 -10.13 18.95
C GLU A 37 15.38 -11.64 19.18
N ALA A 38 14.75 -12.41 18.28
CA ALA A 38 14.52 -13.83 18.50
C ALA A 38 14.37 -14.61 17.19
N SER A 39 14.49 -15.93 17.27
CA SER A 39 14.09 -16.86 16.23
C SER A 39 13.31 -18.02 16.81
N TYR A 40 12.40 -18.54 16.01
CA TYR A 40 11.45 -19.56 16.39
C TYR A 40 11.49 -20.67 15.36
N GLN A 41 11.74 -21.89 15.80
CA GLN A 41 11.77 -23.04 14.90
C GLN A 41 10.34 -23.39 14.47
N LEU A 42 10.15 -23.47 13.16
CA LEU A 42 8.95 -23.97 12.50
C LEU A 42 9.03 -25.49 12.37
N LEU A 43 7.87 -26.13 12.16
CA LEU A 43 7.79 -27.58 12.07
C LEU A 43 8.42 -28.05 10.75
N SER A 44 8.10 -27.39 9.63
CA SER A 44 8.85 -27.33 8.35
C SER A 44 8.06 -26.49 7.33
N GLY A 45 8.50 -26.42 6.07
CA GLY A 45 7.70 -25.95 4.92
C GLY A 45 7.10 -24.53 4.97
N GLY A 46 7.49 -23.68 5.93
CA GLY A 46 6.92 -22.35 6.09
C GLY A 46 7.07 -21.50 4.83
N ARG A 47 5.95 -21.15 4.18
CA ARG A 47 5.95 -20.45 2.89
C ARG A 47 5.43 -19.02 2.99
N HIS A 48 4.38 -18.80 3.77
CA HIS A 48 3.79 -17.49 4.02
C HIS A 48 3.41 -17.35 5.49
N LEU A 49 3.67 -16.17 6.03
CA LEU A 49 3.32 -15.74 7.37
C LEU A 49 2.21 -14.71 7.25
N ALA A 50 1.10 -14.92 7.95
CA ALA A 50 0.11 -13.87 8.18
C ALA A 50 0.01 -13.62 9.68
N TYR A 51 0.01 -12.34 10.03
CA TYR A 51 -0.36 -11.92 11.37
C TYR A 51 -1.88 -12.07 11.54
N TYR A 52 -2.30 -12.74 12.61
CA TYR A 52 -3.70 -13.00 12.88
C TYR A 52 -4.09 -12.41 14.25
N PRO A 53 -4.68 -11.21 14.29
CA PRO A 53 -4.99 -10.54 15.54
C PRO A 53 -6.26 -11.14 16.20
N VAL A 54 -6.12 -12.16 17.04
CA VAL A 54 -7.24 -12.59 17.91
C VAL A 54 -7.24 -11.79 19.19
N LYS A 55 -8.32 -11.04 19.42
CA LYS A 55 -8.60 -10.40 20.70
C LYS A 55 -9.15 -11.42 21.70
N LEU A 56 -8.30 -12.22 22.32
CA LEU A 56 -8.62 -12.89 23.59
C LEU A 56 -7.33 -13.07 24.40
N TYR A 57 -7.13 -12.17 25.38
CA TYR A 57 -6.13 -12.26 26.44
C TYR A 57 -4.65 -12.32 25.99
N GLU A 58 -4.20 -11.28 25.28
CA GLU A 58 -2.79 -10.85 25.18
C GLU A 58 -1.78 -11.79 24.51
N ASN A 59 -2.21 -12.92 23.92
CA ASN A 59 -1.33 -13.79 23.15
C ASN A 59 -1.39 -13.48 21.66
N LEU A 60 -0.22 -13.27 21.06
CA LEU A 60 -0.07 -13.00 19.64
C LEU A 60 -0.18 -14.30 18.85
N ILE A 61 -0.91 -14.31 17.74
CA ILE A 61 -1.04 -15.47 16.86
C ILE A 61 -0.40 -15.16 15.51
N PHE A 62 0.50 -16.03 15.09
CA PHE A 62 0.91 -16.12 13.69
C PHE A 62 0.30 -17.34 13.05
N ALA A 63 -0.32 -17.15 11.89
CA ALA A 63 -0.70 -18.26 11.03
C ALA A 63 0.39 -18.42 9.96
N ILE A 64 0.86 -19.65 9.76
CA ILE A 64 1.87 -19.98 8.77
C ILE A 64 1.35 -21.10 7.88
N ALA A 65 1.37 -20.87 6.58
CA ALA A 65 1.15 -21.92 5.59
C ALA A 65 2.39 -22.82 5.52
N ASP A 66 2.25 -24.07 5.97
CA ASP A 66 3.25 -25.12 5.83
C ASP A 66 3.01 -25.84 4.50
N TYR A 67 3.77 -25.41 3.49
CA TYR A 67 3.67 -25.89 2.12
C TYR A 67 4.01 -27.38 1.97
N ASP A 68 4.89 -27.92 2.82
CA ASP A 68 5.41 -29.27 2.68
C ASP A 68 4.50 -30.32 3.36
N ASN A 69 3.68 -29.90 4.32
CA ASN A 69 2.81 -30.79 5.10
C ASN A 69 1.31 -30.55 4.89
N ASP A 70 0.92 -29.68 3.94
CA ASP A 70 -0.48 -29.38 3.60
C ASP A 70 -1.28 -28.86 4.81
N LYS A 71 -0.64 -28.00 5.62
CA LYS A 71 -1.18 -27.51 6.90
C LYS A 71 -1.08 -25.99 7.05
N VAL A 72 -1.90 -25.46 7.94
CA VAL A 72 -1.66 -24.14 8.55
C VAL A 72 -1.36 -24.32 10.02
N GLY A 73 -0.22 -23.78 10.45
CA GLY A 73 0.20 -23.74 11.85
C GLY A 73 -0.15 -22.40 12.49
N PHE A 74 -0.87 -22.45 13.61
CA PHE A 74 -1.19 -21.33 14.48
C PHE A 74 -0.19 -21.31 15.64
N TYR A 75 0.68 -20.30 15.64
CA TYR A 75 1.75 -20.12 16.61
C TYR A 75 1.33 -19.09 17.64
N TRP A 76 1.05 -19.57 18.84
CA TRP A 76 0.65 -18.75 19.97
C TRP A 76 1.88 -18.26 20.70
N LEU A 77 1.96 -16.94 20.90
CA LEU A 77 3.08 -16.30 21.57
C LEU A 77 2.61 -15.66 22.88
N GLN A 78 3.39 -15.89 23.93
CA GLN A 78 3.24 -15.21 25.20
C GLN A 78 4.32 -14.13 25.29
N CYS A 79 3.90 -12.86 25.30
CA CYS A 79 4.78 -11.70 25.33
C CYS A 79 4.71 -11.00 26.68
N MET A 80 5.76 -11.17 27.49
CA MET A 80 5.95 -10.40 28.74
C MET A 80 7.08 -9.40 28.50
N ASP A 81 8.32 -9.73 28.88
CA ASP A 81 9.52 -8.93 28.57
C ASP A 81 10.12 -9.31 27.20
N SER A 82 9.88 -10.54 26.75
CA SER A 82 10.17 -11.06 25.41
C SER A 82 9.07 -12.05 25.00
N CYS A 83 8.87 -12.24 23.70
CA CYS A 83 7.87 -13.16 23.18
C CYS A 83 8.44 -14.59 23.07
N ILE A 84 7.71 -15.59 23.57
CA ILE A 84 8.03 -17.01 23.39
C ILE A 84 6.83 -17.75 22.80
N ILE A 85 7.06 -18.81 22.01
CA ILE A 85 5.97 -19.69 21.57
C ILE A 85 5.45 -20.46 22.79
N SER A 86 4.19 -20.23 23.15
CA SER A 86 3.50 -20.96 24.21
C SER A 86 2.92 -22.28 23.71
N SER A 87 2.39 -22.30 22.49
CA SER A 87 1.77 -23.47 21.86
C SER A 87 1.74 -23.32 20.34
N VAL A 88 1.64 -24.45 19.65
CA VAL A 88 1.41 -24.52 18.20
C VAL A 88 0.24 -25.46 17.97
N GLU A 89 -0.73 -25.02 17.17
CA GLU A 89 -1.87 -25.80 16.71
C GLU A 89 -1.80 -25.92 15.19
N GLU A 90 -2.10 -27.09 14.64
CA GLU A 90 -2.02 -27.34 13.20
C GLU A 90 -3.37 -27.81 12.68
N PHE A 91 -3.78 -27.26 11.54
CA PHE A 91 -5.02 -27.61 10.86
C PHE A 91 -4.72 -28.04 9.43
N ASP A 92 -5.34 -29.14 9.01
CA ASP A 92 -5.19 -29.66 7.65
C ASP A 92 -5.90 -28.74 6.65
N VAL A 93 -5.20 -28.34 5.59
CA VAL A 93 -5.74 -27.53 4.48
C VAL A 93 -5.63 -28.29 3.17
N GLY A 94 -5.85 -27.63 2.04
CA GLY A 94 -5.60 -28.23 0.73
C GLY A 94 -4.11 -28.38 0.45
N ASN A 95 -3.77 -29.05 -0.65
CA ASN A 95 -2.39 -29.35 -0.95
C ASN A 95 -1.57 -28.10 -1.30
N ALA A 96 -0.33 -28.08 -0.87
CA ALA A 96 0.67 -27.07 -1.19
C ALA A 96 0.17 -25.62 -0.88
N PRO A 97 -0.18 -25.32 0.38
CA PRO A 97 -0.70 -24.02 0.79
C PRO A 97 0.37 -22.93 0.60
N ARG A 98 -0.03 -21.80 0.01
CA ARG A 98 0.88 -20.73 -0.42
C ARG A 98 0.69 -19.41 0.29
N ARG A 99 -0.56 -18.99 0.48
CA ARG A 99 -0.90 -17.66 0.97
C ARG A 99 -2.06 -17.74 1.94
N LEU A 100 -2.09 -16.79 2.86
CA LEU A 100 -3.14 -16.61 3.84
C LEU A 100 -3.70 -15.19 3.68
N ALA A 101 -5.01 -15.05 3.79
CA ALA A 101 -5.68 -13.78 4.07
C ALA A 101 -6.70 -14.01 5.19
N TYR A 102 -7.21 -12.94 5.78
CA TYR A 102 -8.15 -13.03 6.89
C TYR A 102 -9.20 -11.91 6.79
N ALA A 103 -10.42 -12.25 7.17
CA ALA A 103 -11.55 -11.34 7.34
C ALA A 103 -12.58 -12.05 8.22
N ASP A 104 -13.57 -11.33 8.73
CA ASP A 104 -14.74 -11.94 9.36
C ASP A 104 -15.75 -12.29 8.24
N PHE A 105 -15.68 -13.51 7.72
CA PHE A 105 -16.48 -13.91 6.55
C PHE A 105 -17.92 -14.27 6.93
N ASN A 106 -18.19 -14.65 8.18
CA ASN A 106 -19.55 -14.98 8.64
C ASN A 106 -20.18 -13.91 9.55
N ASN A 107 -19.51 -12.76 9.73
CA ASN A 107 -19.95 -11.64 10.57
C ASN A 107 -20.20 -12.04 12.04
N ASP A 108 -19.44 -12.99 12.57
CA ASP A 108 -19.55 -13.45 13.96
C ASP A 108 -18.70 -12.62 14.96
N GLY A 109 -17.92 -11.67 14.45
CA GLY A 109 -17.02 -10.80 15.19
C GLY A 109 -15.64 -11.41 15.46
N LYS A 110 -15.35 -12.60 14.93
CA LYS A 110 -14.03 -13.23 14.93
C LYS A 110 -13.50 -13.22 13.50
N LEU A 111 -12.21 -12.98 13.36
CA LEU A 111 -11.58 -13.21 12.07
C LEU A 111 -11.67 -14.69 11.74
N ASP A 112 -11.69 -14.99 10.44
CA ASP A 112 -11.50 -16.28 9.81
C ASP A 112 -10.22 -16.24 8.97
N ILE A 113 -9.72 -17.41 8.54
CA ILE A 113 -8.55 -17.48 7.65
C ILE A 113 -8.93 -18.16 6.35
N VAL A 114 -8.62 -17.53 5.23
CA VAL A 114 -8.62 -18.18 3.92
C VAL A 114 -7.20 -18.53 3.49
N VAL A 115 -7.04 -19.72 2.92
CA VAL A 115 -5.76 -20.32 2.56
C VAL A 115 -5.77 -20.68 1.08
N ALA A 116 -4.79 -20.19 0.31
CA ALA A 116 -4.63 -20.57 -1.09
C ALA A 116 -3.85 -21.89 -1.21
N ASN A 117 -4.49 -22.92 -1.75
CA ASN A 117 -3.94 -24.27 -1.85
C ASN A 117 -3.57 -24.61 -3.30
N SER A 118 -2.43 -24.06 -3.75
CA SER A 118 -2.00 -24.19 -5.14
C SER A 118 -1.88 -25.62 -5.65
N GLY A 119 -1.53 -26.59 -4.81
CA GLY A 119 -1.41 -27.99 -5.24
C GLY A 119 -2.74 -28.70 -5.44
N SER A 120 -3.86 -28.10 -5.02
CA SER A 120 -5.21 -28.67 -5.10
C SER A 120 -6.19 -27.80 -5.89
N ASP A 121 -5.72 -26.71 -6.51
CA ASP A 121 -6.55 -25.75 -7.24
C ASP A 121 -7.74 -25.20 -6.43
N SER A 122 -7.55 -25.07 -5.11
CA SER A 122 -8.59 -24.72 -4.15
C SER A 122 -8.14 -23.63 -3.19
N ILE A 123 -9.12 -23.09 -2.47
CA ILE A 123 -8.92 -22.38 -1.22
C ILE A 123 -9.55 -23.18 -0.08
N SER A 124 -9.03 -23.01 1.14
CA SER A 124 -9.64 -23.49 2.38
C SER A 124 -9.99 -22.29 3.25
N ILE A 125 -11.23 -22.22 3.74
CA ILE A 125 -11.66 -21.26 4.75
C ILE A 125 -11.68 -22.00 6.10
N LEU A 126 -10.89 -21.52 7.05
CA LEU A 126 -10.81 -21.98 8.42
C LEU A 126 -11.60 -21.00 9.30
N TRP A 127 -12.71 -21.46 9.85
CA TRP A 127 -13.63 -20.61 10.61
C TRP A 127 -13.09 -20.28 12.00
N GLY A 128 -13.10 -19.00 12.35
CA GLY A 128 -12.55 -18.45 13.58
C GLY A 128 -13.27 -18.87 14.84
N GLU A 129 -14.54 -19.25 14.73
CA GLU A 129 -15.37 -19.64 15.86
C GLU A 129 -14.80 -20.80 16.68
N ASP A 130 -14.13 -21.73 16.00
CA ASP A 130 -13.47 -22.90 16.58
C ASP A 130 -11.96 -22.95 16.26
N TYR A 131 -11.32 -21.79 16.15
CA TYR A 131 -9.88 -21.65 15.84
C TYR A 131 -9.43 -22.42 14.59
N GLY A 132 -10.29 -22.52 13.58
CA GLY A 132 -9.98 -23.22 12.33
C GLY A 132 -10.13 -24.74 12.36
N THR A 133 -10.71 -25.32 13.42
CA THR A 133 -11.06 -26.77 13.39
C THR A 133 -12.17 -27.10 12.40
N ASN A 134 -13.05 -26.14 12.09
CA ASN A 134 -14.03 -26.26 11.03
C ASN A 134 -13.48 -25.62 9.74
N ARG A 135 -13.63 -26.33 8.62
CA ARG A 135 -13.06 -25.95 7.33
C ARG A 135 -14.06 -26.16 6.21
N THR A 136 -14.13 -25.18 5.31
CA THR A 136 -14.85 -25.30 4.04
C THR A 136 -13.88 -25.09 2.88
N ASP A 137 -13.99 -25.89 1.82
CA ASP A 137 -13.15 -25.77 0.63
C ASP A 137 -13.93 -25.32 -0.59
N TYR A 138 -13.32 -24.41 -1.36
CA TYR A 138 -13.83 -23.98 -2.65
C TYR A 138 -12.77 -24.18 -3.70
N LEU A 139 -13.16 -24.71 -4.86
CA LEU A 139 -12.27 -24.62 -6.02
C LEU A 139 -12.10 -23.14 -6.37
N MET A 140 -10.88 -22.72 -6.69
CA MET A 140 -10.57 -21.35 -7.12
C MET A 140 -9.43 -21.27 -8.15
N GLY A 141 -8.98 -22.42 -8.65
CA GLY A 141 -7.80 -22.55 -9.50
C GLY A 141 -6.50 -22.50 -8.69
N GLU A 142 -5.36 -22.57 -9.37
CA GLU A 142 -4.04 -22.49 -8.76
C GLU A 142 -3.76 -21.06 -8.25
N ALA A 143 -4.37 -20.69 -7.13
CA ALA A 143 -4.20 -19.40 -6.47
C ALA A 143 -2.82 -19.30 -5.82
N TRP A 144 -2.15 -18.17 -6.03
CA TRP A 144 -0.83 -17.87 -5.49
C TRP A 144 -0.83 -16.77 -4.46
N ASP A 145 -1.82 -15.87 -4.52
CA ASP A 145 -2.01 -14.77 -3.59
C ASP A 145 -3.51 -14.50 -3.40
N LEU A 146 -3.88 -13.93 -2.25
CA LEU A 146 -5.26 -13.70 -1.83
C LEU A 146 -5.44 -12.29 -1.27
N ALA A 147 -6.58 -11.69 -1.55
CA ALA A 147 -7.08 -10.50 -0.89
C ALA A 147 -8.51 -10.78 -0.38
N ALA A 148 -8.86 -10.18 0.75
CA ALA A 148 -10.19 -10.25 1.32
C ALA A 148 -10.71 -8.84 1.57
N GLY A 149 -12.00 -8.62 1.32
CA GLY A 149 -12.64 -7.31 1.42
C GLY A 149 -14.07 -7.38 0.89
N ASP A 150 -14.94 -6.46 1.29
CA ASP A 150 -16.30 -6.37 0.73
C ASP A 150 -16.21 -5.69 -0.65
N PHE A 151 -16.27 -6.47 -1.72
CA PHE A 151 -16.08 -5.99 -3.09
C PHE A 151 -17.40 -5.66 -3.79
N ASN A 152 -18.54 -6.08 -3.24
CA ASN A 152 -19.88 -5.82 -3.81
C ASN A 152 -20.79 -4.96 -2.89
N GLN A 153 -20.25 -4.47 -1.78
CA GLN A 153 -20.92 -3.65 -0.78
C GLN A 153 -22.17 -4.29 -0.15
N ASP A 154 -22.21 -5.61 -0.04
CA ASP A 154 -23.30 -6.31 0.62
C ASP A 154 -23.11 -6.47 2.14
N GLY A 155 -21.96 -6.06 2.66
CA GLY A 155 -21.60 -6.12 4.07
C GLY A 155 -20.96 -7.44 4.51
N PHE A 156 -20.66 -8.35 3.59
CA PHE A 156 -19.90 -9.56 3.84
C PHE A 156 -18.55 -9.48 3.14
N ALA A 157 -17.48 -9.93 3.81
CA ALA A 157 -16.18 -9.96 3.18
C ALA A 157 -16.17 -11.01 2.06
N ASP A 158 -15.65 -10.64 0.90
CA ASP A 158 -15.44 -11.48 -0.27
C ASP A 158 -13.96 -11.90 -0.39
N ILE A 159 -13.66 -12.76 -1.36
CA ILE A 159 -12.30 -13.28 -1.60
C ILE A 159 -11.88 -13.07 -3.06
N ALA A 160 -10.80 -12.35 -3.27
CA ALA A 160 -10.13 -12.24 -4.56
C ALA A 160 -8.82 -13.06 -4.57
N ALA A 161 -8.54 -13.76 -5.66
CA ALA A 161 -7.32 -14.56 -5.81
C ALA A 161 -6.60 -14.28 -7.12
N ALA A 162 -5.30 -14.02 -7.05
CA ALA A 162 -4.42 -14.07 -8.22
C ALA A 162 -4.03 -15.53 -8.50
N ASN A 163 -4.28 -16.01 -9.72
CA ASN A 163 -4.01 -17.38 -10.12
C ASN A 163 -3.41 -17.47 -11.53
N ILE A 164 -3.00 -18.67 -11.94
CA ILE A 164 -2.31 -18.90 -13.21
C ILE A 164 -3.17 -18.64 -14.47
N ILE A 165 -4.48 -18.44 -14.33
CA ILE A 165 -5.39 -18.15 -15.45
C ILE A 165 -5.93 -16.71 -15.42
N GLY A 166 -5.56 -15.92 -14.42
CA GLY A 166 -6.00 -14.54 -14.23
C GLY A 166 -6.33 -14.24 -12.77
N ILE A 167 -7.54 -13.73 -12.53
CA ILE A 167 -8.05 -13.35 -11.21
C ILE A 167 -9.40 -14.04 -11.01
N GLY A 168 -9.56 -14.70 -9.87
CA GLY A 168 -10.85 -15.23 -9.42
C GLY A 168 -11.44 -14.34 -8.34
N LEU A 169 -12.76 -14.13 -8.36
CA LEU A 169 -13.52 -13.49 -7.30
C LEU A 169 -14.59 -14.47 -6.80
N LEU A 170 -14.61 -14.70 -5.50
CA LEU A 170 -15.66 -15.44 -4.80
C LEU A 170 -16.44 -14.45 -3.94
N LEU A 171 -17.72 -14.27 -4.28
CA LEU A 171 -18.62 -13.41 -3.53
C LEU A 171 -19.25 -14.20 -2.40
N ASN A 172 -19.34 -13.58 -1.23
CA ASN A 172 -19.88 -14.19 -0.04
C ASN A 172 -21.37 -13.93 0.06
N ASN A 173 -22.17 -14.98 0.19
CA ASN A 173 -23.63 -14.86 0.28
C ASN A 173 -24.12 -14.50 1.68
N GLY A 174 -23.22 -14.43 2.67
CA GLY A 174 -23.56 -14.15 4.07
C GLY A 174 -24.20 -15.33 4.81
N ASP A 175 -24.22 -16.51 4.21
CA ASP A 175 -24.74 -17.76 4.79
C ASP A 175 -23.68 -18.86 4.83
N GLU A 176 -22.41 -18.47 4.97
CA GLU A 176 -21.21 -19.34 4.92
C GLU A 176 -21.02 -20.03 3.55
N THR A 177 -21.72 -19.57 2.52
CA THR A 177 -21.52 -20.01 1.14
C THR A 177 -20.92 -18.90 0.28
N PHE A 178 -20.14 -19.31 -0.72
CA PHE A 178 -19.51 -18.43 -1.67
C PHE A 178 -19.94 -18.82 -3.07
N ASP A 179 -20.38 -17.83 -3.84
CA ASP A 179 -20.73 -17.99 -5.24
C ASP A 179 -19.58 -17.55 -6.14
N TRP A 180 -19.41 -18.32 -7.21
CA TRP A 180 -18.57 -17.95 -8.33
C TRP A 180 -19.28 -16.91 -9.17
N ASP A 181 -18.99 -15.63 -8.94
CA ASP A 181 -19.63 -14.60 -9.74
C ASP A 181 -18.93 -14.44 -11.09
N THR A 182 -17.59 -14.27 -11.12
CA THR A 182 -16.87 -14.13 -12.39
C THR A 182 -15.38 -14.53 -12.31
N VAL A 183 -14.90 -15.33 -13.26
CA VAL A 183 -13.46 -15.39 -13.60
C VAL A 183 -13.17 -14.23 -14.51
N PHE A 184 -12.52 -13.20 -13.99
CA PHE A 184 -11.95 -12.16 -14.83
C PHE A 184 -10.74 -12.74 -15.54
N TYR A 185 -10.97 -13.27 -16.75
CA TYR A 185 -9.92 -13.76 -17.65
C TYR A 185 -9.10 -12.59 -18.19
N PHE A 186 -8.32 -11.95 -17.34
CA PHE A 186 -7.20 -11.15 -17.78
C PHE A 186 -6.06 -12.10 -18.10
N LYS A 187 -5.72 -12.19 -19.39
CA LYS A 187 -4.65 -13.07 -19.88
C LYS A 187 -3.32 -12.69 -19.21
N GLY A 188 -2.85 -13.51 -18.29
CA GLY A 188 -1.55 -13.39 -17.64
C GLY A 188 -1.45 -14.33 -16.44
N LEU A 189 -0.23 -14.65 -16.02
CA LEU A 189 0.02 -15.47 -14.83
C LEU A 189 -0.06 -14.57 -13.58
N GLY A 190 -1.26 -14.36 -13.06
CA GLY A 190 -1.49 -13.58 -11.84
C GLY A 190 -0.68 -14.15 -10.68
N SER A 191 0.10 -13.31 -10.01
CA SER A 191 1.08 -13.76 -9.01
C SER A 191 1.04 -13.05 -7.68
N SER A 192 0.49 -11.86 -7.65
CA SER A 192 0.27 -11.12 -6.41
C SER A 192 -0.97 -10.25 -6.55
N ILE A 193 -1.68 -10.05 -5.44
CA ILE A 193 -2.87 -9.21 -5.38
C ILE A 193 -2.80 -8.35 -4.12
N SER A 194 -3.21 -7.09 -4.25
CA SER A 194 -3.39 -6.18 -3.12
C SER A 194 -4.69 -5.43 -3.33
N THR A 195 -5.36 -5.06 -2.24
CA THR A 195 -6.59 -4.28 -2.29
C THR A 195 -6.43 -3.03 -1.46
N ALA A 196 -6.96 -1.93 -1.99
CA ALA A 196 -7.05 -0.62 -1.38
C ALA A 196 -8.02 0.23 -2.21
N ASP A 197 -8.37 1.40 -1.71
CA ASP A 197 -9.06 2.42 -2.48
C ASP A 197 -8.01 3.22 -3.27
N PHE A 198 -7.85 2.94 -4.58
CA PHE A 198 -6.80 3.55 -5.41
C PHE A 198 -7.30 4.81 -6.14
N ASP A 199 -8.59 5.09 -6.18
CA ASP A 199 -9.15 6.31 -6.77
C ASP A 199 -9.94 7.20 -5.80
N ASN A 200 -9.87 6.88 -4.50
CA ASN A 200 -10.45 7.61 -3.38
C ASN A 200 -11.98 7.74 -3.46
N ASP A 201 -12.66 6.73 -4.02
CA ASP A 201 -14.12 6.69 -4.13
C ASP A 201 -14.81 5.99 -2.93
N GLY A 202 -14.01 5.47 -2.00
CA GLY A 202 -14.43 4.76 -0.80
C GLY A 202 -14.64 3.26 -1.00
N LEU A 203 -14.37 2.73 -2.19
CA LEU A 203 -14.55 1.32 -2.54
C LEU A 203 -13.21 0.60 -2.66
N LEU A 204 -13.22 -0.70 -2.36
CA LEU A 204 -12.02 -1.50 -2.47
C LEU A 204 -11.77 -1.90 -3.93
N ASP A 205 -10.64 -1.44 -4.46
CA ASP A 205 -10.09 -1.82 -5.76
C ASP A 205 -9.12 -3.00 -5.66
N LEU A 206 -8.66 -3.51 -6.80
CA LEU A 206 -7.64 -4.55 -6.88
C LEU A 206 -6.42 -4.12 -7.69
N ALA A 207 -5.23 -4.25 -7.10
CA ALA A 207 -3.95 -4.21 -7.80
C ALA A 207 -3.41 -5.63 -8.00
N VAL A 208 -3.07 -6.00 -9.24
CA VAL A 208 -2.59 -7.35 -9.57
C VAL A 208 -1.26 -7.31 -10.31
N GLY A 209 -0.30 -8.04 -9.75
CA GLY A 209 0.99 -8.28 -10.35
C GLY A 209 1.01 -9.59 -11.14
N TYR A 210 1.81 -9.64 -12.20
CA TYR A 210 1.92 -10.81 -13.07
C TYR A 210 3.35 -11.33 -13.14
N GLN A 211 3.48 -12.65 -13.24
CA GLN A 211 4.75 -13.35 -13.32
C GLN A 211 5.38 -13.34 -14.71
N ASP A 212 4.58 -13.15 -15.74
CA ASP A 212 4.98 -13.16 -17.14
C ASP A 212 5.01 -11.76 -17.75
N SER A 213 4.79 -10.70 -16.95
CA SER A 213 4.70 -9.32 -17.44
C SER A 213 5.44 -8.33 -16.53
N GLY A 214 6.02 -7.29 -17.11
CA GLY A 214 6.58 -6.14 -16.38
C GLY A 214 5.52 -5.06 -16.13
N TYR A 215 4.31 -5.47 -15.75
CA TYR A 215 3.20 -4.59 -15.45
C TYR A 215 2.50 -5.03 -14.16
N VAL A 216 1.93 -4.04 -13.50
CA VAL A 216 0.86 -4.20 -12.52
C VAL A 216 -0.41 -3.66 -13.15
N THR A 217 -1.54 -4.31 -12.91
CA THR A 217 -2.85 -3.85 -13.38
C THR A 217 -3.69 -3.44 -12.19
N ILE A 218 -4.24 -2.22 -12.24
CA ILE A 218 -5.26 -1.76 -11.29
C ILE A 218 -6.64 -2.00 -11.90
N PHE A 219 -7.53 -2.59 -11.12
CA PHE A 219 -8.92 -2.81 -11.44
C PHE A 219 -9.76 -1.99 -10.47
N GLN A 220 -10.40 -0.96 -11.02
CA GLN A 220 -11.33 -0.12 -10.26
C GLN A 220 -12.64 -0.88 -10.03
N ASN A 221 -13.16 -0.76 -8.81
CA ASN A 221 -14.39 -1.39 -8.40
C ASN A 221 -15.54 -0.39 -8.42
N PRO A 222 -16.54 -0.55 -9.32
CA PRO A 222 -17.72 0.30 -9.29
C PRO A 222 -18.68 -0.02 -8.12
N GLY A 223 -18.34 -1.00 -7.28
CA GLY A 223 -19.05 -1.33 -6.05
C GLY A 223 -20.03 -2.49 -6.14
N ASP A 224 -20.06 -3.21 -7.25
CA ASP A 224 -20.94 -4.37 -7.48
C ASP A 224 -20.15 -5.67 -7.72
N GLY A 225 -18.84 -5.66 -7.41
CA GLY A 225 -17.93 -6.77 -7.70
C GLY A 225 -17.49 -6.88 -9.17
N ASN A 226 -17.93 -5.95 -10.04
CA ASN A 226 -17.63 -5.99 -11.46
C ASN A 226 -16.44 -5.10 -11.84
N PHE A 227 -15.24 -5.66 -11.66
CA PHE A 227 -13.97 -5.07 -12.03
C PHE A 227 -13.84 -4.89 -13.55
N SER A 228 -14.11 -3.67 -14.03
CA SER A 228 -14.06 -3.31 -15.46
C SER A 228 -13.06 -2.19 -15.73
N ASN A 229 -12.55 -2.09 -16.96
CA ASN A 229 -11.55 -1.09 -17.40
C ASN A 229 -10.21 -1.12 -16.64
N PRO A 230 -9.39 -2.18 -16.82
CA PRO A 230 -8.07 -2.24 -16.20
C PRO A 230 -7.14 -1.10 -16.64
N THR A 231 -6.40 -0.56 -15.68
CA THR A 231 -5.28 0.35 -15.92
C THR A 231 -3.95 -0.40 -15.77
N HIS A 232 -3.13 -0.43 -16.82
CA HIS A 232 -1.84 -1.11 -16.80
C HIS A 232 -0.70 -0.12 -16.49
N ILE A 233 -0.01 -0.35 -15.38
CA ILE A 233 1.14 0.43 -14.92
C ILE A 233 2.41 -0.37 -15.17
N LYS A 234 3.35 0.21 -15.92
CA LYS A 234 4.62 -0.44 -16.22
C LYS A 234 5.51 -0.46 -14.98
N THR A 235 6.07 -1.62 -14.67
CA THR A 235 7.04 -1.83 -13.59
C THR A 235 8.40 -2.25 -14.14
N ASN A 236 9.41 -2.25 -13.26
CA ASN A 236 10.75 -2.72 -13.59
C ASN A 236 10.99 -4.19 -13.17
N CYS A 237 9.93 -4.95 -12.88
CA CYS A 237 9.99 -6.37 -12.51
C CYS A 237 8.69 -7.10 -12.88
N ALA A 238 8.76 -8.43 -13.08
CA ALA A 238 7.58 -9.26 -12.94
C ALA A 238 7.23 -9.32 -11.45
N SER A 239 6.03 -8.86 -11.08
CA SER A 239 5.65 -8.56 -9.70
C SER A 239 5.22 -9.83 -8.98
N TYR A 240 5.98 -10.25 -7.97
CA TYR A 240 5.69 -11.43 -7.13
C TYR A 240 5.06 -11.05 -5.78
N ALA A 241 5.18 -9.79 -5.38
CA ALA A 241 4.53 -9.25 -4.20
C ALA A 241 4.17 -7.79 -4.47
N LEU A 242 2.98 -7.42 -3.99
CA LEU A 242 2.47 -6.07 -3.97
C LEU A 242 2.20 -5.66 -2.52
N SER A 243 2.37 -4.37 -2.24
CA SER A 243 1.95 -3.75 -0.98
C SER A 243 1.38 -2.38 -1.31
N ALA A 244 0.18 -2.11 -0.83
CA ALA A 244 -0.48 -0.83 -0.96
C ALA A 244 -0.42 -0.09 0.38
N ALA A 245 -0.03 1.17 0.35
CA ALA A 245 0.00 2.08 1.49
C ALA A 245 0.28 3.49 0.97
N ASP A 246 -0.05 4.51 1.74
CA ASP A 246 0.47 5.86 1.50
C ASP A 246 1.97 5.89 1.89
N PHE A 247 2.86 5.86 0.89
CA PHE A 247 4.31 5.73 1.10
C PHE A 247 5.02 7.09 1.15
N ASN A 248 4.42 8.13 0.57
CA ASN A 248 4.95 9.50 0.57
C ASN A 248 4.21 10.44 1.56
N ASN A 249 3.16 9.96 2.23
CA ASN A 249 2.26 10.71 3.12
C ASN A 249 1.46 11.82 2.43
N ASP A 250 1.03 11.60 1.18
CA ASP A 250 0.18 12.54 0.44
C ASP A 250 -1.32 12.25 0.60
N GLY A 251 -1.69 11.19 1.32
CA GLY A 251 -3.08 10.79 1.56
C GLY A 251 -3.66 9.88 0.48
N ALA A 252 -2.99 9.72 -0.67
CA ALA A 252 -3.35 8.75 -1.69
C ALA A 252 -2.69 7.40 -1.40
N ILE A 253 -3.38 6.31 -1.72
CA ILE A 253 -2.76 4.99 -1.58
C ILE A 253 -1.83 4.72 -2.75
N ASP A 254 -0.54 4.59 -2.46
CA ASP A 254 0.50 4.19 -3.40
C ASP A 254 0.65 2.67 -3.49
N LEU A 255 1.49 2.20 -4.42
CA LEU A 255 1.80 0.80 -4.59
C LEU A 255 3.31 0.52 -4.68
N ALA A 256 3.78 -0.44 -3.90
CA ALA A 256 5.11 -1.01 -4.01
C ALA A 256 5.02 -2.41 -4.64
N ALA A 257 5.77 -2.61 -5.73
CA ALA A 257 5.88 -3.89 -6.42
C ALA A 257 7.29 -4.44 -6.32
N SER A 258 7.43 -5.74 -6.04
CA SER A 258 8.74 -6.40 -5.99
C SER A 258 8.74 -7.72 -6.75
N GLY A 259 9.88 -8.07 -7.33
CA GLY A 259 10.05 -9.33 -8.04
C GLY A 259 11.32 -9.41 -8.85
N HIS A 260 11.26 -10.03 -10.03
CA HIS A 260 12.42 -10.22 -10.90
C HIS A 260 12.05 -10.24 -12.38
N TYR A 261 12.99 -9.99 -13.29
CA TYR A 261 12.67 -9.79 -14.72
C TYR A 261 12.93 -11.01 -15.59
N TYR A 262 14.13 -11.61 -15.51
CA TYR A 262 14.54 -12.71 -16.40
C TYR A 262 15.25 -13.85 -15.69
N THR A 263 15.97 -13.55 -14.60
CA THR A 263 16.62 -14.55 -13.76
C THR A 263 16.27 -14.31 -12.30
N TRP A 264 16.26 -15.36 -11.49
CA TRP A 264 16.05 -15.27 -10.03
C TRP A 264 17.05 -14.36 -9.30
N ASN A 265 18.12 -13.94 -9.96
CA ASN A 265 19.13 -13.05 -9.40
C ASN A 265 18.87 -11.57 -9.70
N ASP A 266 18.00 -11.26 -10.66
CA ASP A 266 17.66 -9.89 -11.05
C ASP A 266 16.50 -9.36 -10.19
N ARG A 267 16.72 -9.33 -8.88
CA ARG A 267 15.74 -8.82 -7.92
C ARG A 267 15.60 -7.31 -8.09
N ASN A 268 14.37 -6.86 -8.28
CA ASN A 268 14.07 -5.45 -8.49
C ASN A 268 12.76 -5.08 -7.77
N PHE A 269 12.57 -3.79 -7.54
CA PHE A 269 11.34 -3.25 -6.99
C PHE A 269 10.92 -2.00 -7.77
N SER A 270 9.66 -1.60 -7.63
CA SER A 270 9.10 -0.38 -8.22
C SER A 270 8.16 0.26 -7.20
N MET A 271 8.33 1.56 -6.98
CA MET A 271 7.35 2.38 -6.27
C MET A 271 6.49 3.06 -7.33
N ILE A 272 5.18 3.02 -7.14
CA ILE A 272 4.17 3.61 -8.00
C ILE A 272 3.41 4.58 -7.11
N PHE A 273 3.68 5.88 -7.28
CA PHE A 273 2.99 6.92 -6.52
C PHE A 273 1.65 7.24 -7.19
N ASN A 274 0.60 7.31 -6.38
CA ASN A 274 -0.75 7.58 -6.85
C ASN A 274 -1.01 9.08 -6.89
N THR A 275 -0.85 9.68 -8.05
CA THR A 275 -1.08 11.11 -8.25
C THR A 275 -2.52 11.41 -8.69
N LEU A 276 -3.51 10.57 -8.34
CA LEU A 276 -4.92 10.82 -8.72
C LEU A 276 -5.69 11.62 -7.68
N LEU A 277 -5.16 11.78 -6.46
CA LEU A 277 -5.79 12.64 -5.47
C LEU A 277 -5.71 14.10 -5.95
N ASP A 278 -6.88 14.71 -6.12
CA ASP A 278 -7.11 16.10 -6.52
C ASP A 278 -8.26 16.60 -5.62
N SER A 279 -7.89 17.00 -4.40
CA SER A 279 -8.79 17.26 -3.28
C SER A 279 -9.67 18.49 -3.49
N ASP A 280 -9.29 19.40 -4.39
CA ASP A 280 -10.08 20.59 -4.74
C ASP A 280 -10.64 20.59 -6.17
N SER A 281 -10.33 19.54 -6.94
CA SER A 281 -10.83 19.26 -8.29
C SER A 281 -10.43 20.30 -9.33
N ASP A 282 -9.23 20.85 -9.24
CA ASP A 282 -8.69 21.83 -10.18
C ASP A 282 -7.91 21.23 -11.37
N SER A 283 -7.82 19.90 -11.42
CA SER A 283 -7.06 19.12 -12.41
C SER A 283 -5.54 19.11 -12.21
N ILE A 284 -5.05 19.59 -11.07
CA ILE A 284 -3.68 19.39 -10.60
C ILE A 284 -3.74 18.40 -9.43
N PRO A 285 -2.99 17.29 -9.48
CA PRO A 285 -2.92 16.38 -8.35
C PRO A 285 -2.37 17.05 -7.09
N ASP A 286 -2.85 16.69 -5.90
CA ASP A 286 -2.40 17.19 -4.58
C ASP A 286 -0.87 17.16 -4.40
N SER A 287 -0.20 16.19 -5.04
CA SER A 287 1.26 16.02 -5.00
C SER A 287 2.04 17.00 -5.90
N GLU A 288 1.38 17.62 -6.87
CA GLU A 288 1.91 18.65 -7.78
C GLU A 288 1.26 20.02 -7.54
N ASP A 289 0.31 20.10 -6.61
CA ASP A 289 -0.50 21.28 -6.30
C ASP A 289 0.13 22.11 -5.17
N ASN A 290 0.39 23.39 -5.42
CA ASN A 290 0.84 24.34 -4.40
C ASN A 290 -0.29 24.88 -3.50
N CYS A 291 -1.54 24.54 -3.78
CA CYS A 291 -2.70 24.71 -2.91
C CYS A 291 -3.63 23.48 -2.89
N PRO A 292 -3.21 22.32 -2.36
CA PRO A 292 -3.93 21.03 -2.46
C PRO A 292 -5.40 20.98 -2.01
N TYR A 293 -5.91 22.03 -1.38
CA TYR A 293 -7.28 22.09 -0.86
C TYR A 293 -8.02 23.36 -1.31
N THR A 294 -7.47 24.15 -2.22
CA THR A 294 -8.01 25.44 -2.66
C THR A 294 -7.81 25.65 -4.17
N PHE A 295 -8.87 25.37 -4.93
CA PHE A 295 -8.88 25.38 -6.40
C PHE A 295 -8.05 26.51 -7.01
N ASN A 296 -6.95 26.16 -7.66
CA ASN A 296 -6.01 27.12 -8.26
C ASN A 296 -5.28 26.51 -9.49
N PRO A 297 -5.99 26.24 -10.59
CA PRO A 297 -5.48 25.45 -11.73
C PRO A 297 -4.31 26.10 -12.50
N PHE A 298 -3.95 27.32 -12.13
CA PHE A 298 -2.84 28.09 -12.70
C PHE A 298 -1.57 28.05 -11.85
N GLN A 299 -1.64 27.53 -10.62
CA GLN A 299 -0.49 27.29 -9.75
C GLN A 299 0.39 28.56 -9.60
N GLU A 300 -0.28 29.72 -9.44
CA GLU A 300 0.41 31.00 -9.19
C GLU A 300 1.08 30.94 -7.81
N ASP A 301 2.36 31.33 -7.76
CA ASP A 301 3.23 31.38 -6.58
C ASP A 301 4.17 32.57 -6.79
N SER A 302 3.77 33.71 -6.25
CA SER A 302 4.37 35.02 -6.51
C SER A 302 5.68 35.23 -5.74
N ASP A 303 5.84 34.60 -4.57
CA ASP A 303 7.02 34.73 -3.72
C ASP A 303 7.96 33.50 -3.74
N TYR A 304 7.56 32.44 -4.44
CA TYR A 304 8.31 31.20 -4.68
C TYR A 304 8.60 30.40 -3.41
N ASP A 305 7.74 30.47 -2.41
CA ASP A 305 7.88 29.70 -1.17
C ASP A 305 7.31 28.27 -1.25
N GLY A 306 6.58 27.97 -2.34
CA GLY A 306 5.96 26.68 -2.61
C GLY A 306 4.52 26.55 -2.12
N ILE A 307 3.93 27.60 -1.55
CA ILE A 307 2.51 27.74 -1.23
C ILE A 307 1.90 28.66 -2.31
N GLY A 308 0.78 28.28 -2.91
CA GLY A 308 0.19 29.09 -3.97
C GLY A 308 -0.54 30.34 -3.44
N ASP A 309 -0.58 31.39 -4.26
CA ASP A 309 -1.22 32.69 -3.95
C ASP A 309 -2.69 32.54 -3.50
N SER A 310 -3.36 31.45 -3.92
CA SER A 310 -4.77 31.19 -3.60
C SER A 310 -5.00 30.67 -2.17
N CYS A 311 -3.99 30.06 -1.56
CA CYS A 311 -4.06 29.47 -0.22
C CYS A 311 -3.02 30.05 0.76
N ASP A 312 -2.11 30.88 0.27
CA ASP A 312 -1.20 31.63 1.11
C ASP A 312 -1.94 32.74 1.88
N VAL A 313 -1.86 32.68 3.21
CA VAL A 313 -2.47 33.63 4.14
C VAL A 313 -1.46 34.61 4.71
N ASP A 314 -0.16 34.38 4.46
CA ASP A 314 0.95 35.16 4.98
C ASP A 314 1.55 36.11 3.93
N GLU A 315 0.99 36.15 2.70
CA GLU A 315 1.40 37.09 1.65
C GLU A 315 1.47 38.54 2.18
N PRO A 316 2.65 39.17 2.22
CA PRO A 316 2.73 40.61 2.33
C PRO A 316 2.19 41.16 1.01
N VAL A 317 0.99 41.73 1.04
CA VAL A 317 0.45 42.49 -0.09
C VAL A 317 1.50 43.51 -0.52
N TYR A 318 2.26 43.21 -1.58
CA TYR A 318 3.11 44.19 -2.23
C TYR A 318 2.15 45.14 -2.94
N ASP A 319 1.70 46.15 -2.20
CA ASP A 319 1.00 47.30 -2.76
C ASP A 319 2.01 47.97 -3.70
N VAL A 320 1.95 47.61 -4.99
CA VAL A 320 2.73 48.28 -6.03
C VAL A 320 2.15 49.68 -6.17
N ASP A 321 2.59 50.57 -5.29
CA ASP A 321 2.29 51.98 -5.38
C ASP A 321 2.95 52.47 -6.68
N ILE A 322 2.13 52.77 -7.69
CA ILE A 322 2.58 53.34 -8.96
C ILE A 322 3.14 54.73 -8.66
N VAL A 323 4.44 54.83 -8.43
CA VAL A 323 5.10 56.11 -8.18
C VAL A 323 5.13 56.92 -9.48
N PRO A 324 4.57 58.15 -9.51
CA PRO A 324 4.67 59.01 -10.68
C PRO A 324 6.13 59.30 -11.02
N ALA A 325 6.46 59.32 -12.31
CA ALA A 325 7.83 59.54 -12.79
C ALA A 325 8.50 60.85 -12.31
N SER A 326 7.76 61.77 -11.68
CA SER A 326 8.27 63.00 -11.09
C SER A 326 9.03 62.81 -9.77
N ASP A 327 8.86 61.67 -9.10
CA ASP A 327 9.36 61.47 -7.73
C ASP A 327 10.60 60.55 -7.64
N LEU A 328 11.17 60.17 -8.79
CA LEU A 328 12.45 59.45 -8.87
C LEU A 328 13.63 60.38 -8.54
N TYR A 329 14.08 60.38 -7.28
CA TYR A 329 15.28 61.09 -6.84
C TYR A 329 16.54 60.22 -6.91
N TYR A 330 17.65 60.82 -7.38
CA TYR A 330 18.98 60.22 -7.45
C TYR A 330 19.56 59.90 -6.06
N MET A 331 19.79 58.62 -5.72
CA MET A 331 20.66 58.25 -4.60
C MET A 331 22.14 58.24 -5.04
N LYS A 332 23.02 58.80 -4.21
CA LYS A 332 24.48 58.69 -4.40
C LYS A 332 24.95 57.37 -3.80
N THR A 333 25.98 56.80 -4.41
CA THR A 333 26.59 55.49 -4.08
C THR A 333 27.16 55.34 -2.66
N ALA A 334 27.04 56.35 -1.79
CA ALA A 334 27.56 56.33 -0.43
C ALA A 334 26.54 55.84 0.63
N ASP A 335 25.27 55.66 0.25
CA ASP A 335 24.20 55.14 1.13
C ASP A 335 23.83 53.67 0.81
N MET A 336 24.62 52.97 -0.02
CA MET A 336 24.43 51.53 -0.29
C MET A 336 25.04 50.68 0.82
N ASP A 337 24.20 49.89 1.49
CA ASP A 337 24.64 48.74 2.29
C ASP A 337 24.84 47.54 1.35
N ILE A 338 26.07 47.04 1.23
CA ILE A 338 26.51 46.13 0.14
C ILE A 338 26.36 44.64 0.55
N ASP A 339 25.81 44.35 1.71
CA ASP A 339 25.86 43.00 2.29
C ASP A 339 24.70 42.07 1.90
N ASN A 340 23.68 42.53 1.16
CA ASN A 340 22.58 41.69 0.66
C ASN A 340 22.38 41.83 -0.86
N TYR A 341 22.77 40.79 -1.61
CA TYR A 341 22.76 40.74 -3.08
C TYR A 341 21.41 40.28 -3.69
N GLN A 342 20.27 40.58 -3.05
CA GLN A 342 18.98 40.03 -3.47
C GLN A 342 17.92 41.02 -3.95
N ASP A 343 18.23 42.29 -4.24
CA ASP A 343 17.25 43.22 -4.82
C ASP A 343 17.73 43.84 -6.13
N LEU A 344 17.68 43.05 -7.21
CA LEU A 344 17.79 43.59 -8.57
C LEU A 344 16.53 43.24 -9.37
N ILE A 345 15.49 44.06 -9.24
CA ILE A 345 14.19 43.78 -9.84
C ILE A 345 14.15 44.22 -11.32
N TYR A 346 14.89 45.28 -11.72
CA TYR A 346 15.04 45.63 -13.14
C TYR A 346 16.26 46.51 -13.43
N SER A 347 16.91 46.30 -14.58
CA SER A 347 17.93 47.21 -15.12
C SER A 347 17.71 47.47 -16.60
N GLY A 348 17.89 48.73 -17.02
CA GLY A 348 17.69 49.14 -18.41
C GLY A 348 18.54 50.36 -18.80
N THR A 349 18.85 50.46 -20.10
CA THR A 349 19.62 51.58 -20.66
C THR A 349 18.73 52.51 -21.48
N THR A 350 18.92 53.81 -21.27
CA THR A 350 18.39 54.87 -22.14
C THR A 350 19.53 55.59 -22.86
N GLN A 351 19.19 56.47 -23.80
CA GLN A 351 20.17 57.24 -24.58
C GLN A 351 21.04 58.17 -23.70
N ASP A 352 20.57 58.51 -22.49
CA ASP A 352 21.22 59.44 -21.57
C ASP A 352 21.74 58.79 -20.26
N GLY A 353 21.61 57.46 -20.10
CA GLY A 353 22.18 56.76 -18.93
C GLY A 353 21.51 55.44 -18.56
N LEU A 354 22.12 54.73 -17.60
CA LEU A 354 21.65 53.49 -16.99
C LEU A 354 20.77 53.83 -15.77
N PHE A 355 19.63 53.14 -15.61
CA PHE A 355 18.83 53.20 -14.39
C PHE A 355 18.75 51.80 -13.75
N ILE A 356 18.74 51.80 -12.42
CA ILE A 356 18.61 50.61 -11.56
C ILE A 356 17.59 50.97 -10.49
N ALA A 357 16.57 50.13 -10.32
CA ALA A 357 15.62 50.21 -9.21
C ALA A 357 15.87 49.07 -8.23
N TYR A 358 15.82 49.38 -6.94
CA TYR A 358 15.94 48.43 -5.82
C TYR A 358 14.58 48.37 -5.11
N GLY A 359 14.15 47.17 -4.74
CA GLY A 359 13.04 46.94 -3.79
C GLY A 359 13.58 46.90 -2.38
#